data_AF-A0A8X6VU21-F1
#
_entry.id   AF-A0A8X6VU21-F1
#
_cell.length_a   1.000
_cell.length_b   1.000
_cell.length_c   1.000
_cell.angle_alpha   90.00
_cell.angle_beta   90.00
_cell.angle_gamma   90.00
#
_symmetry.space_group_name_H-M   'P 1'
#
loop_
_entity.id
_entity.type
_entity.pdbx_description
1 polymer ?
#
loop_
_entity_poly.entity_id
_entity_poly.type
_entity_poly.pdbx_seq_one_letter_code
_entity_poly.pdbx_strand_id
1 'polypeptide(L)'
;MATRGCVNSPNCFCYICGSYTVKKQQRNISNFVQKVYFAYFGIKLGDQDKSWGPHVVCSVCVEELRQWFQGKKSFHFAVPMIWREPKNHSDDCYFCSCSVQGFNLKKNRKDIPYPTIIRSAICPVPHGPDLPIPSPPDTLDNILDDLDQISHISSDSDDGYDPSTNDPELFSQSDLNDLVRDLGLPKDTAEVLGSRLKERHLLNSGVSFSWYRFREKEFVPFLTQEGDLVFCNNVPAILEMFKIMYEPEEWDFLSILQKGV
;
A
#
# COMPACT_ATOMS: atom_id res chain seq x y z
N MET A 1 34.74 6.75 -7.32
CA MET A 1 34.49 5.33 -6.98
C MET A 1 33.02 5.06 -7.29
N ALA A 2 32.73 4.32 -8.36
CA ALA A 2 31.35 3.99 -8.71
C ALA A 2 30.73 3.16 -7.59
N THR A 3 29.55 3.56 -7.13
CA THR A 3 28.76 2.81 -6.14
C THR A 3 28.59 1.38 -6.65
N ARG A 4 28.90 0.37 -5.81
CA ARG A 4 28.76 -1.07 -6.15
C ARG A 4 27.29 -1.53 -6.28
N GLY A 5 26.36 -0.60 -6.47
CA GLY A 5 24.93 -0.86 -6.48
C GLY A 5 24.28 -0.21 -7.69
N CYS A 6 23.12 -0.76 -8.07
CA CYS A 6 22.29 -0.24 -9.14
C CYS A 6 21.83 1.20 -8.84
N VAL A 7 21.66 2.02 -9.89
CA VAL A 7 21.08 3.38 -9.78
C VAL A 7 19.68 3.31 -9.18
N ASN A 8 18.88 2.34 -9.64
CA ASN A 8 17.56 2.05 -9.09
C ASN A 8 17.60 0.73 -8.34
N SER A 9 16.90 0.65 -7.21
CA SER A 9 16.69 -0.62 -6.52
C SER A 9 15.94 -1.59 -7.44
N PRO A 10 16.35 -2.88 -7.52
CA PRO A 10 15.59 -3.90 -8.25
C PRO A 10 14.12 -3.98 -7.80
N ASN A 11 13.86 -3.74 -6.52
CA ASN A 11 12.51 -3.74 -5.94
C ASN A 11 11.68 -2.50 -6.32
N CYS A 12 12.19 -1.59 -7.16
CA CYS A 12 11.37 -0.60 -7.84
C CYS A 12 10.65 -1.16 -9.07
N PHE A 13 10.98 -2.38 -9.52
CA PHE A 13 10.41 -2.98 -10.72
C PHE A 13 9.63 -4.24 -10.38
N CYS A 14 8.58 -4.50 -11.14
CA CYS A 14 7.79 -5.73 -11.02
C CYS A 14 8.59 -6.91 -11.56
N TYR A 15 8.70 -7.99 -10.79
CA TYR A 15 9.35 -9.23 -11.22
C TYR A 15 8.70 -9.81 -12.48
N ILE A 16 7.37 -9.78 -12.60
CA ILE A 16 6.63 -10.44 -13.68
C ILE A 16 6.68 -9.66 -15.00
N CYS A 17 6.49 -8.33 -14.96
CA CYS A 17 6.36 -7.51 -16.18
C CYS A 17 7.50 -6.51 -16.41
N GLY A 18 8.46 -6.40 -15.49
CA GLY A 18 9.58 -5.46 -15.59
C GLY A 18 9.22 -3.98 -15.45
N SER A 19 7.93 -3.64 -15.34
CA SER A 19 7.50 -2.24 -15.21
C SER A 19 7.96 -1.62 -13.90
N TYR A 20 8.28 -0.32 -13.93
CA TYR A 20 8.50 0.49 -12.75
C TYR A 20 7.22 0.58 -11.89
N THR A 21 7.39 0.51 -10.57
CA THR A 21 6.32 0.46 -9.58
C THR A 21 6.66 1.35 -8.38
N VAL A 22 5.62 1.91 -7.77
CA VAL A 22 5.72 2.60 -6.47
C VAL A 22 5.27 1.67 -5.34
N LYS A 23 5.76 1.91 -4.11
CA LYS A 23 5.47 1.06 -2.94
C LYS A 23 4.00 0.67 -2.77
N LYS A 24 3.05 1.60 -3.01
CA LYS A 24 1.60 1.32 -2.91
C LYS A 24 1.10 0.23 -3.87
N GLN A 25 1.73 0.12 -5.04
CA GLN A 25 1.37 -0.85 -6.08
C GLN A 25 2.14 -2.17 -5.95
N GLN A 26 3.13 -2.23 -5.07
CA GLN A 26 3.93 -3.43 -4.87
C GLN A 26 3.16 -4.43 -4.01
N ARG A 27 3.38 -5.71 -4.30
CA ARG A 27 2.86 -6.86 -3.57
C ARG A 27 4.02 -7.82 -3.36
N ASN A 28 4.00 -8.50 -2.23
CA ASN A 28 4.92 -9.58 -1.96
C ASN A 28 4.59 -10.79 -2.85
N ILE A 29 5.60 -11.59 -3.16
CA ILE A 29 5.43 -12.82 -3.93
C ILE A 29 4.91 -13.92 -2.99
N SER A 30 3.60 -13.99 -2.84
CA SER A 30 2.92 -15.00 -2.00
C SER A 30 2.93 -16.39 -2.65
N ASN A 31 2.58 -17.43 -1.87
CA ASN A 31 2.39 -18.78 -2.37
C ASN A 31 1.37 -18.83 -3.51
N PHE A 32 0.28 -18.06 -3.39
CA PHE A 32 -0.68 -17.87 -4.47
C PHE A 32 0.00 -17.41 -5.77
N VAL A 33 0.78 -16.32 -5.71
CA VAL A 33 1.48 -15.79 -6.89
C VAL A 33 2.42 -16.85 -7.47
N GLN A 34 3.19 -17.56 -6.64
CA GLN A 34 4.11 -18.60 -7.12
C GLN A 34 3.38 -19.74 -7.84
N LYS A 35 2.26 -20.23 -7.26
CA LYS A 35 1.46 -21.33 -7.83
C LYS A 35 0.82 -20.92 -9.15
N VAL A 36 0.16 -19.76 -9.20
CA VAL A 36 -0.54 -19.28 -10.41
C VAL A 36 0.44 -18.88 -11.50
N TYR A 37 1.57 -18.27 -11.14
CA TYR A 37 2.66 -17.98 -12.07
C TYR A 37 3.19 -19.26 -12.71
N PHE A 38 3.43 -20.32 -11.93
CA PHE A 38 3.87 -21.60 -12.47
C PHE A 38 2.81 -22.25 -13.36
N ALA A 39 1.53 -22.21 -12.96
CA ALA A 39 0.44 -22.73 -13.77
C ALA A 39 0.29 -21.99 -15.11
N TYR A 40 0.49 -20.68 -15.13
CA TYR A 40 0.38 -19.87 -16.34
C TYR A 40 1.60 -20.03 -17.25
N PHE A 41 2.80 -19.76 -16.73
CA PHE A 41 4.00 -19.66 -17.56
C PHE A 41 4.75 -21.00 -17.72
N GLY A 42 4.37 -22.03 -16.95
CA GLY A 42 5.07 -23.33 -16.94
C GLY A 42 6.49 -23.28 -16.36
N ILE A 43 6.91 -22.13 -15.82
CA ILE A 43 8.24 -21.91 -15.25
C ILE A 43 8.12 -21.53 -13.78
N LYS A 44 9.02 -22.06 -12.95
CA LYS A 44 9.06 -21.71 -11.53
C LYS A 44 9.57 -20.29 -11.37
N LEU A 45 8.99 -19.56 -10.42
CA LEU A 45 9.46 -18.24 -10.03
C LEU A 45 10.81 -18.42 -9.32
N GLY A 46 11.88 -17.94 -9.95
CA GLY A 46 13.27 -18.16 -9.53
C GLY A 46 13.93 -16.92 -8.92
N ASP A 47 15.19 -17.08 -8.55
CA ASP A 47 16.12 -16.00 -8.16
C ASP A 47 15.64 -15.08 -7.01
N GLN A 48 14.73 -15.57 -6.16
CA GLN A 48 14.21 -14.83 -4.99
C GLN A 48 15.20 -14.79 -3.81
N ASP A 49 16.29 -15.54 -3.88
CA ASP A 49 17.44 -15.46 -2.98
C ASP A 49 18.53 -14.52 -3.51
N LYS A 50 18.36 -14.00 -4.73
CA LYS A 50 19.39 -13.22 -5.42
C LYS A 50 19.12 -11.73 -5.29
N SER A 51 20.02 -11.04 -4.60
CA SER A 51 19.93 -9.58 -4.39
C SER A 51 19.92 -8.74 -5.66
N TRP A 52 20.34 -9.30 -6.80
CA TRP A 52 20.34 -8.60 -8.09
C TRP A 52 18.98 -8.60 -8.79
N GLY A 53 18.03 -9.45 -8.38
CA GLY A 53 16.68 -9.53 -8.98
C GLY A 53 15.63 -8.74 -8.20
N PRO A 54 14.45 -8.48 -8.78
CA PRO A 54 13.31 -7.96 -8.03
C PRO A 54 12.68 -9.04 -7.13
N HIS A 55 12.20 -8.63 -5.96
CA HIS A 55 11.52 -9.50 -4.98
C HIS A 55 10.05 -9.11 -4.76
N VAL A 56 9.53 -8.27 -5.65
CA VAL A 56 8.17 -7.72 -5.58
C VAL A 56 7.48 -7.83 -6.93
N VAL A 57 6.16 -7.92 -6.90
CA VAL A 57 5.31 -7.91 -8.09
C VAL A 57 4.33 -6.75 -8.00
N CYS A 58 3.87 -6.22 -9.14
CA CYS A 58 2.86 -5.16 -9.13
C CYS A 58 1.46 -5.75 -8.91
N SER A 59 0.58 -4.96 -8.30
CA SER A 59 -0.83 -5.31 -8.07
C SER A 59 -1.55 -5.67 -9.36
N VAL A 60 -1.22 -5.02 -10.47
CA VAL A 60 -1.79 -5.31 -11.80
C VAL A 60 -1.49 -6.75 -12.23
N CYS A 61 -0.23 -7.20 -12.14
CA CYS A 61 0.12 -8.58 -12.51
C CYS A 61 -0.53 -9.60 -11.58
N VAL A 62 -0.62 -9.31 -10.27
CA VAL A 62 -1.30 -10.21 -9.33
C VAL A 62 -2.79 -10.34 -9.67
N GLU A 63 -3.44 -9.23 -9.99
CA GLU A 63 -4.87 -9.20 -10.27
C GLU A 63 -5.20 -9.81 -11.64
N GLU A 64 -4.41 -9.55 -12.68
CA GLU A 64 -4.62 -10.20 -13.97
C GLU A 64 -4.38 -11.72 -13.89
N LEU A 65 -3.38 -12.17 -13.11
CA LEU A 65 -3.18 -13.61 -12.87
C LEU A 65 -4.36 -14.23 -12.12
N ARG A 66 -4.93 -13.50 -11.13
CA ARG A 66 -6.14 -13.91 -10.42
C ARG A 66 -7.33 -14.02 -11.36
N GLN A 67 -7.56 -13.02 -12.21
CA GLN A 67 -8.68 -13.03 -13.15
C GLN A 67 -8.55 -14.15 -14.18
N TRP A 68 -7.33 -14.46 -14.64
CA TRP A 68 -7.08 -15.61 -15.48
C TRP A 68 -7.36 -16.92 -14.76
N PHE A 69 -6.88 -17.07 -13.53
CA PHE A 69 -7.13 -18.26 -12.73
C PHE A 69 -8.63 -18.49 -12.48
N GLN A 70 -9.40 -17.42 -12.32
CA GLN A 70 -10.87 -17.46 -12.19
C GLN A 70 -11.60 -17.65 -13.54
N GLY A 71 -10.88 -17.77 -14.66
CA GLY A 71 -11.46 -17.89 -15.99
C GLY A 71 -12.18 -16.63 -16.49
N LYS A 72 -11.98 -15.47 -15.84
CA LYS A 72 -12.66 -14.21 -16.17
C LYS A 72 -12.00 -13.47 -17.32
N LYS A 73 -10.67 -13.42 -17.34
CA LYS A 73 -9.90 -12.62 -18.30
C LYS A 73 -8.56 -13.27 -18.62
N SER A 74 -8.08 -13.17 -19.85
CA SER A 74 -6.72 -13.60 -20.19
C SER A 74 -5.66 -12.65 -19.61
N PHE A 75 -4.51 -13.21 -19.27
CA PHE A 75 -3.31 -12.43 -18.95
C PHE A 75 -2.68 -11.87 -20.24
N HIS A 76 -2.00 -10.73 -20.15
CA HIS A 76 -1.64 -9.92 -21.33
C HIS A 76 -0.35 -10.32 -22.08
N PHE A 77 0.42 -11.31 -21.61
CA PHE A 77 1.62 -11.79 -22.31
C PHE A 77 1.92 -13.26 -22.01
N ALA A 78 2.60 -13.93 -22.95
CA ALA A 78 2.88 -15.37 -22.90
C ALA A 78 4.16 -15.72 -22.14
N VAL A 79 5.18 -14.86 -22.22
CA VAL A 79 6.45 -15.06 -21.53
C VAL A 79 6.67 -13.88 -20.59
N PRO A 80 6.98 -14.11 -19.31
CA PRO A 80 7.21 -13.02 -18.37
C PRO A 80 8.60 -12.41 -18.56
N MET A 81 8.85 -11.32 -17.84
CA MET A 81 10.19 -10.77 -17.74
C MET A 81 11.15 -11.84 -17.23
N ILE A 82 12.26 -12.07 -17.94
CA ILE A 82 13.31 -13.00 -17.51
C ILE A 82 14.49 -12.20 -17.02
N TRP A 83 14.91 -12.43 -15.78
CA TRP A 83 16.02 -11.72 -15.14
C TRP A 83 17.31 -12.55 -15.20
N ARG A 84 18.45 -11.87 -15.30
CA ARG A 84 19.79 -12.45 -15.25
C ARG A 84 20.71 -11.51 -14.48
N GLU A 85 21.75 -12.05 -13.86
CA GLU A 85 22.75 -11.24 -13.17
C GLU A 85 23.44 -10.28 -14.15
N PRO A 86 23.44 -8.96 -13.87
CA PRO A 86 24.10 -7.98 -14.73
C PRO A 86 25.61 -8.14 -14.65
N LYS A 87 26.31 -8.12 -15.80
CA LYS A 87 27.78 -8.18 -15.82
C LYS A 87 28.44 -6.92 -15.28
N ASN A 88 27.76 -5.79 -15.42
CA ASN A 88 28.20 -4.49 -14.94
C ASN A 88 26.98 -3.55 -14.78
N HIS A 89 27.19 -2.38 -14.17
CA HIS A 89 26.15 -1.38 -13.94
C HIS A 89 26.12 -0.25 -14.98
N SER A 90 26.94 -0.32 -16.04
CA SER A 90 27.07 0.73 -17.05
C SER A 90 26.23 0.49 -18.31
N ASP A 91 26.24 -0.73 -18.85
CA ASP A 91 25.56 -1.06 -20.11
C ASP A 91 24.73 -2.35 -20.04
N ASP A 92 24.98 -3.21 -19.04
CA ASP A 92 24.31 -4.49 -18.88
C ASP A 92 23.40 -4.55 -17.65
N CYS A 93 23.05 -3.43 -17.02
CA CYS A 93 22.09 -3.43 -15.92
C CYS A 93 20.77 -2.78 -16.32
N TYR A 94 19.70 -3.59 -16.37
CA TYR A 94 18.33 -3.14 -16.65
C TYR A 94 17.92 -1.99 -15.73
N PHE A 95 18.16 -2.15 -14.43
CA PHE A 95 17.77 -1.16 -13.42
C PHE A 95 18.52 0.16 -13.58
N CYS A 96 19.81 0.13 -13.93
CA CYS A 96 20.58 1.35 -14.18
C CYS A 96 20.17 2.06 -15.46
N SER A 97 19.73 1.30 -16.47
CA SER A 97 19.37 1.84 -17.78
C SER A 97 18.01 2.53 -17.77
N CYS A 98 17.13 2.19 -16.83
CA CYS A 98 15.81 2.81 -16.68
C CYS A 98 15.91 4.18 -16.00
N SER A 99 15.75 5.26 -16.75
CA SER A 99 15.64 6.63 -16.20
C SER A 99 14.24 6.85 -15.61
N VAL A 100 14.05 6.55 -14.34
CA VAL A 100 12.74 6.64 -13.65
C VAL A 100 12.58 7.91 -12.81
N GLN A 101 13.64 8.72 -12.68
CA GLN A 101 13.60 9.95 -11.90
C GLN A 101 12.71 11.01 -12.56
N GLY A 102 11.75 11.56 -11.81
CA GLY A 102 10.80 12.57 -12.32
C GLY A 102 9.55 12.00 -13.00
N PHE A 103 9.43 10.68 -13.14
CA PHE A 103 8.23 10.04 -13.68
C PHE A 103 7.16 9.83 -12.58
N ASN A 104 5.94 10.27 -12.87
CA ASN A 104 4.74 10.03 -12.10
C ASN A 104 3.88 8.98 -12.81
N LEU A 105 3.63 7.85 -12.14
CA LEU A 105 2.87 6.73 -12.70
C LEU A 105 1.46 7.09 -13.20
N LYS A 106 0.84 8.18 -12.73
CA LYS A 106 -0.48 8.63 -13.20
C LYS A 106 -0.39 9.50 -14.46
N LYS A 107 0.71 10.23 -14.67
CA LYS A 107 0.80 11.25 -15.73
C LYS A 107 1.65 10.84 -16.92
N ASN A 108 2.75 10.12 -16.71
CA ASN A 108 3.75 9.85 -17.76
C ASN A 108 4.35 8.42 -17.65
N ARG A 109 3.59 7.45 -17.13
CA ARG A 109 4.03 6.04 -17.04
C ARG A 109 4.45 5.45 -18.38
N LYS A 110 3.73 5.80 -19.45
CA LYS A 110 3.99 5.29 -20.81
C LYS A 110 5.28 5.87 -21.40
N ASP A 111 5.76 6.97 -20.84
CA ASP A 111 6.94 7.68 -21.32
C ASP A 111 8.23 7.21 -20.63
N ILE A 112 8.13 6.28 -19.66
CA ILE A 112 9.29 5.67 -19.03
C ILE A 112 10.03 4.85 -20.10
N PRO A 113 11.29 5.19 -20.41
CA PRO A 113 12.06 4.43 -21.38
C PRO A 113 12.52 3.12 -20.74
N TYR A 114 12.05 1.99 -21.29
CA TYR A 114 12.54 0.67 -20.93
C TYR A 114 13.54 0.17 -21.98
N PRO A 115 14.70 -0.36 -21.57
CA PRO A 115 15.68 -0.89 -22.51
C PRO A 115 15.13 -2.17 -23.16
N THR A 116 15.17 -2.21 -24.49
CA THR A 116 14.73 -3.37 -25.29
C THR A 116 15.88 -4.33 -25.62
N ILE A 117 17.13 -3.88 -25.51
CA ILE A 117 18.33 -4.65 -25.83
C ILE A 117 19.30 -4.58 -24.64
N ILE A 118 19.14 -5.50 -23.69
CA ILE A 118 20.08 -5.68 -22.57
C ILE A 118 20.20 -7.17 -22.24
N ARG A 119 21.37 -7.65 -21.77
CA ARG A 119 21.55 -9.10 -21.53
C ARG A 119 21.13 -9.50 -20.12
N SER A 120 21.13 -8.59 -19.16
CA SER A 120 20.62 -8.84 -17.79
C SER A 120 19.11 -9.06 -17.72
N ALA A 121 18.35 -8.72 -18.75
CA ALA A 121 16.90 -8.88 -18.70
C ALA A 121 16.30 -9.04 -20.09
N ILE A 122 15.33 -9.94 -20.22
CA ILE A 122 14.54 -10.15 -21.44
C ILE A 122 13.13 -9.66 -21.16
N CYS A 123 12.64 -8.74 -22.01
CA CYS A 123 11.30 -8.18 -21.90
C CYS A 123 10.20 -9.24 -22.05
N PRO A 124 9.00 -9.02 -21.49
CA PRO A 124 7.87 -9.92 -21.69
C PRO A 124 7.54 -10.05 -23.18
N VAL A 125 7.16 -11.26 -23.58
CA VAL A 125 6.78 -11.56 -24.98
C VAL A 125 5.27 -11.68 -25.07
N PRO A 126 4.60 -10.87 -25.92
CA PRO A 126 3.15 -10.94 -26.08
C PRO A 126 2.72 -12.28 -26.66
N HIS A 127 1.43 -12.60 -26.53
CA HIS A 127 0.84 -13.76 -27.18
C HIS A 127 0.95 -13.65 -28.71
N GLY A 128 1.08 -14.81 -29.35
CA GLY A 128 1.12 -14.96 -30.79
C GLY A 128 0.63 -16.35 -31.19
N PRO A 129 0.62 -16.68 -32.49
CA PRO A 129 0.16 -17.98 -32.99
C PRO A 129 0.88 -19.16 -32.32
N ASP A 130 2.18 -19.01 -32.06
CA ASP A 130 3.03 -20.03 -31.43
C ASP A 130 3.01 -19.98 -29.89
N LEU A 131 2.36 -18.95 -29.32
CA LEU A 131 2.32 -18.67 -27.88
C LEU A 131 0.88 -18.45 -27.43
N PRO A 132 0.04 -19.52 -27.44
CA PRO A 132 -1.36 -19.41 -27.06
C PRO A 132 -1.53 -19.09 -25.57
N ILE A 133 -2.71 -18.62 -25.20
CA ILE A 133 -3.08 -18.42 -23.81
C ILE A 133 -3.36 -19.79 -23.17
N PRO A 134 -2.71 -20.16 -22.06
CA PRO A 134 -2.98 -21.42 -21.38
C PRO A 134 -4.38 -21.41 -20.74
N SER A 135 -5.00 -22.59 -20.65
CA SER A 135 -6.24 -22.77 -19.88
C SER A 135 -5.94 -22.80 -18.38
N PRO A 136 -6.76 -22.16 -17.53
CA PRO A 136 -6.60 -22.24 -16.09
C PRO A 136 -6.79 -23.70 -15.59
N PRO A 137 -6.11 -24.13 -14.53
CA PRO A 137 -6.30 -25.47 -13.95
C PRO A 137 -7.70 -25.67 -13.35
N ASP A 138 -8.25 -26.88 -13.49
CA ASP A 138 -9.61 -27.22 -13.00
C ASP A 138 -9.72 -27.31 -11.46
N THR A 139 -8.61 -27.49 -10.74
CA THR A 139 -8.59 -27.71 -9.28
C THR A 139 -8.36 -26.40 -8.53
N LEU A 140 -9.46 -25.81 -8.06
CA LEU A 140 -9.48 -24.59 -7.26
C LEU A 140 -9.08 -24.82 -5.79
N ASP A 141 -9.25 -26.04 -5.28
CA ASP A 141 -9.33 -26.31 -3.83
C ASP A 141 -8.05 -26.07 -3.02
N ASN A 142 -6.85 -26.20 -3.62
CA ASN A 142 -5.57 -26.03 -2.90
C ASN A 142 -4.94 -24.62 -3.03
N ILE A 143 -5.59 -23.72 -3.79
CA ILE A 143 -5.09 -22.36 -4.06
C ILE A 143 -6.02 -21.32 -3.41
N LEU A 144 -7.31 -21.67 -3.21
CA LEU A 144 -8.34 -20.80 -2.63
C LEU A 144 -8.09 -20.40 -1.17
N ASP A 145 -7.49 -21.25 -0.33
CA ASP A 145 -7.25 -20.94 1.10
C ASP A 145 -6.36 -19.69 1.31
N ASP A 146 -5.54 -19.34 0.32
CA ASP A 146 -4.71 -18.11 0.32
C ASP A 146 -5.42 -16.90 -0.33
N LEU A 147 -6.57 -17.08 -0.98
CA LEU A 147 -7.33 -15.97 -1.57
C LEU A 147 -7.98 -15.10 -0.49
N ASP A 148 -8.43 -15.71 0.60
CA ASP A 148 -9.07 -15.01 1.73
C ASP A 148 -8.08 -14.22 2.59
N GLN A 149 -6.80 -14.58 2.60
CA GLN A 149 -5.77 -13.75 3.25
C GLN A 149 -5.36 -12.53 2.41
N ILE A 150 -5.59 -12.56 1.09
CA ILE A 150 -5.32 -11.40 0.22
C ILE A 150 -6.52 -10.46 0.15
N SER A 151 -7.75 -10.96 0.31
CA SER A 151 -8.95 -10.11 0.41
C SER A 151 -8.97 -9.25 1.69
N HIS A 152 -8.26 -9.67 2.74
CA HIS A 152 -8.09 -8.90 3.99
C HIS A 152 -6.84 -7.99 4.03
N ILE A 153 -5.99 -7.99 3.01
CA ILE A 153 -5.05 -6.90 2.76
C ILE A 153 -5.70 -5.99 1.73
N SER A 154 -6.67 -5.22 2.20
CA SER A 154 -7.49 -4.33 1.38
C SER A 154 -6.63 -3.51 0.43
N SER A 155 -6.97 -3.66 -0.84
CA SER A 155 -6.87 -2.60 -1.82
C SER A 155 -7.49 -1.34 -1.23
N ASP A 156 -6.65 -0.35 -0.93
CA ASP A 156 -7.13 1.01 -0.98
C ASP A 156 -7.32 1.36 -2.46
N SER A 157 -8.55 1.73 -2.78
CA SER A 157 -9.18 1.88 -4.08
C SER A 157 -8.27 2.48 -5.15
N ASP A 158 -8.15 1.78 -6.28
CA ASP A 158 -8.03 2.44 -7.57
C ASP A 158 -9.44 2.94 -7.91
N ASP A 159 -9.70 4.23 -7.71
CA ASP A 159 -10.87 4.91 -8.30
C ASP A 159 -10.69 4.95 -9.83
N GLY A 160 -10.82 3.77 -10.44
CA GLY A 160 -11.42 3.62 -11.75
C GLY A 160 -12.93 3.69 -11.54
N TYR A 161 -13.51 4.85 -11.86
CA TYR A 161 -14.95 5.07 -11.93
C TYR A 161 -15.64 3.92 -12.70
N ASP A 162 -16.27 3.01 -11.96
CA ASP A 162 -17.30 2.10 -12.45
C ASP A 162 -18.62 2.90 -12.53
N PRO A 163 -19.24 3.09 -13.71
CA PRO A 163 -20.47 3.87 -13.82
C PRO A 163 -21.70 3.16 -13.24
N SER A 164 -21.56 1.99 -12.59
CA SER A 164 -22.70 1.12 -12.28
C SER A 164 -23.15 1.04 -10.80
N THR A 165 -22.58 1.83 -9.89
CA THR A 165 -23.16 2.05 -8.54
C THR A 165 -23.22 3.55 -8.23
N ASN A 166 -24.39 4.17 -8.46
CA ASN A 166 -24.57 5.62 -8.50
C ASN A 166 -24.74 6.32 -7.14
N ASP A 167 -24.41 5.68 -6.02
CA ASP A 167 -24.55 6.31 -4.70
C ASP A 167 -23.17 6.51 -4.04
N PRO A 168 -22.80 7.76 -3.66
CA PRO A 168 -21.56 8.02 -2.94
C PRO A 168 -21.55 7.29 -1.60
N GLU A 169 -20.43 6.64 -1.27
CA GLU A 169 -20.22 6.10 0.07
C GLU A 169 -20.14 7.27 1.08
N LEU A 170 -21.06 7.27 2.04
CA LEU A 170 -21.19 8.34 3.03
C LEU A 170 -20.32 8.05 4.25
N PHE A 171 -19.60 9.05 4.72
CA PHE A 171 -18.84 8.96 5.97
C PHE A 171 -19.78 8.67 7.15
N SER A 172 -19.48 7.62 7.89
CA SER A 172 -20.04 7.39 9.23
C SER A 172 -19.36 8.28 10.27
N GLN A 173 -19.83 8.23 11.53
CA GLN A 173 -19.22 9.00 12.62
C GLN A 173 -17.79 8.54 12.91
N SER A 174 -17.51 7.23 12.85
CA SER A 174 -16.17 6.69 13.05
C SER A 174 -15.22 7.16 11.95
N ASP A 175 -15.67 7.10 10.69
CA ASP A 175 -14.83 7.47 9.55
C ASP A 175 -14.45 8.96 9.60
N LEU A 176 -15.40 9.81 10.00
CA LEU A 176 -15.13 11.23 10.20
C LEU A 176 -14.15 11.46 11.36
N ASN A 177 -14.29 10.74 12.47
CA ASN A 177 -13.41 10.86 13.63
C ASN A 177 -11.99 10.37 13.32
N ASP A 178 -11.86 9.25 12.62
CA ASP A 178 -10.59 8.67 12.21
C ASP A 178 -9.87 9.61 11.22
N LEU A 179 -10.60 10.16 10.24
CA LEU A 179 -10.07 11.16 9.32
C LEU A 179 -9.54 12.41 10.04
N VAL A 180 -10.29 12.91 11.02
CA VAL A 180 -9.86 14.06 11.84
C VAL A 180 -8.60 13.73 12.65
N ARG A 181 -8.50 12.51 13.19
CA ARG A 181 -7.34 12.04 13.96
C ARG A 181 -6.11 11.88 13.07
N ASP A 182 -6.25 11.23 11.92
CA ASP A 182 -5.13 10.92 11.01
C ASP A 182 -4.54 12.18 10.39
N LEU A 183 -5.38 13.20 10.16
CA LEU A 183 -4.96 14.52 9.70
C LEU A 183 -4.46 15.43 10.83
N GLY A 184 -4.60 15.02 12.09
CA GLY A 184 -4.18 15.83 13.24
C GLY A 184 -4.89 17.18 13.34
N LEU A 185 -6.18 17.24 12.97
CA LEU A 185 -6.87 18.52 12.85
C LEU A 185 -7.19 19.15 14.21
N PRO A 186 -6.92 20.45 14.39
CA PRO A 186 -7.39 21.19 15.57
C PRO A 186 -8.92 21.26 15.57
N LYS A 187 -9.50 21.45 16.76
CA LYS A 187 -10.96 21.36 16.99
C LYS A 187 -11.81 22.21 16.03
N ASP A 188 -11.38 23.44 15.75
CA ASP A 188 -12.12 24.35 14.88
C ASP A 188 -12.06 23.90 13.42
N THR A 189 -10.90 23.39 12.97
CA THR A 189 -10.73 22.88 11.60
C THR A 189 -11.44 21.54 11.39
N ALA A 190 -11.48 20.68 12.41
CA ALA A 190 -12.23 19.42 12.39
C ALA A 190 -13.73 19.67 12.21
N GLU A 191 -14.27 20.69 12.89
CA GLU A 191 -15.67 21.07 12.68
C GLU A 191 -15.93 21.63 11.27
N VAL A 192 -15.05 22.51 10.78
CA VAL A 192 -15.18 23.07 9.43
C VAL A 192 -15.17 21.95 8.38
N LEU A 193 -14.30 20.94 8.55
CA LEU A 193 -14.28 19.76 7.69
C LEU A 193 -15.63 19.05 7.69
N GLY A 194 -16.17 18.74 8.88
CA GLY A 194 -17.49 18.11 9.00
C GLY A 194 -18.61 18.93 8.34
N SER A 195 -18.60 20.26 8.50
CA SER A 195 -19.57 21.15 7.84
C SER A 195 -19.47 21.07 6.32
N ARG A 196 -18.26 21.06 5.75
CA ARG A 196 -18.05 20.98 4.30
C ARG A 196 -18.47 19.62 3.73
N LEU A 197 -18.21 18.54 4.44
CA LEU A 197 -18.67 17.21 4.05
C LEU A 197 -20.20 17.10 4.10
N LYS A 198 -20.84 17.76 5.07
CA LYS A 198 -22.31 17.87 5.14
C LYS A 198 -22.90 18.64 3.96
N GLU A 199 -22.32 19.79 3.60
CA GLU A 199 -22.74 20.60 2.45
C GLU A 199 -22.68 19.83 1.12
N ARG A 200 -21.80 18.83 1.03
CA ARG A 200 -21.62 17.99 -0.16
C ARG A 200 -22.42 16.69 -0.12
N HIS A 201 -23.29 16.50 0.88
CA HIS A 201 -24.05 15.27 1.08
C HIS A 201 -23.16 14.03 1.18
N LEU A 202 -22.00 14.15 1.83
CA LEU A 202 -21.03 13.05 2.02
C LEU A 202 -21.07 12.47 3.43
N LEU A 203 -22.02 12.86 4.27
CA LEU A 203 -22.16 12.34 5.63
C LEU A 203 -23.45 11.56 5.80
N ASN A 204 -23.38 10.49 6.57
CA ASN A 204 -24.56 9.76 7.01
C ASN A 204 -25.48 10.65 7.86
N SER A 205 -26.78 10.35 7.78
CA SER A 205 -27.79 11.00 8.62
C SER A 205 -27.46 10.74 10.10
N GLY A 206 -27.34 11.81 10.89
CA GLY A 206 -27.05 11.74 12.33
C GLY A 206 -25.58 11.94 12.72
N VAL A 207 -24.67 12.11 11.76
CA VAL A 207 -23.27 12.45 12.07
C VAL A 207 -23.17 13.87 12.64
N SER A 208 -22.47 13.98 13.78
CA SER A 208 -22.24 15.23 14.49
C SER A 208 -20.77 15.64 14.41
N PHE A 209 -20.54 16.92 14.17
CA PHE A 209 -19.22 17.54 14.06
C PHE A 209 -19.08 18.79 14.93
N SER A 210 -20.18 19.35 15.44
CA SER A 210 -20.17 20.50 16.35
C SER A 210 -19.57 20.19 17.72
N TRP A 211 -19.55 18.91 18.12
CA TRP A 211 -18.98 18.47 19.38
C TRP A 211 -17.45 18.61 19.43
N TYR A 212 -16.77 18.67 18.27
CA TYR A 212 -15.31 18.80 18.22
C TYR A 212 -14.80 20.02 18.97
N ARG A 213 -15.56 21.13 18.98
CA ARG A 213 -15.23 22.37 19.72
C ARG A 213 -15.13 22.20 21.23
N PHE A 214 -15.77 21.17 21.77
CA PHE A 214 -15.91 20.95 23.20
C PHE A 214 -15.41 19.57 23.61
N ARG A 215 -14.71 18.84 22.73
CA ARG A 215 -14.25 17.47 22.99
C ARG A 215 -13.33 17.37 24.19
N GLU A 216 -12.59 18.44 24.46
CA GLU A 216 -11.68 18.54 25.60
C GLU A 216 -12.40 18.79 26.92
N LYS A 217 -13.67 19.20 26.90
CA LYS A 217 -14.38 19.74 28.08
C LYS A 217 -14.47 18.75 29.24
N GLU A 218 -14.62 17.47 28.93
CA GLU A 218 -14.64 16.39 29.93
C GLU A 218 -13.26 16.14 30.55
N PHE A 219 -12.19 16.54 29.85
CA PHE A 219 -10.81 16.36 30.28
C PHE A 219 -10.25 17.58 31.02
N VAL A 220 -10.81 18.77 30.79
CA VAL A 220 -10.40 20.04 31.44
C VAL A 220 -10.24 19.91 32.97
N PRO A 221 -11.13 19.24 33.73
CA PRO A 221 -10.96 19.11 35.18
C PRO A 221 -9.66 18.40 35.61
N PHE A 222 -9.12 17.52 34.75
CA PHE A 222 -7.90 16.76 35.00
C PHE A 222 -6.62 17.48 34.53
N LEU A 223 -6.75 18.65 33.91
CA LEU A 223 -5.64 19.42 33.37
C LEU A 223 -5.42 20.68 34.22
N THR A 224 -4.17 20.94 34.59
CA THR A 224 -3.73 22.18 35.23
C THR A 224 -2.76 22.89 34.31
N GLN A 225 -2.92 24.21 34.22
CA GLN A 225 -2.02 25.08 33.48
C GLN A 225 -1.23 25.97 34.46
N GLU A 226 0.08 25.90 34.38
CA GLU A 226 1.01 26.79 35.09
C GLU A 226 1.91 27.49 34.06
N GLY A 227 1.65 28.78 33.80
CA GLY A 227 2.31 29.51 32.72
C GLY A 227 1.99 28.90 31.34
N ASP A 228 3.03 28.56 30.59
CA ASP A 228 2.92 27.93 29.26
C ASP A 228 2.84 26.40 29.33
N LEU A 229 2.91 25.81 30.52
CA LEU A 229 2.89 24.36 30.72
C LEU A 229 1.48 23.90 31.09
N VAL A 230 0.99 22.88 30.36
CA VAL A 230 -0.25 22.17 30.68
C VAL A 230 0.09 20.73 31.03
N PHE A 231 -0.34 20.28 32.21
CA PHE A 231 -0.08 18.93 32.70
C PHE A 231 -1.32 18.30 33.32
N CYS A 232 -1.35 16.97 33.36
CA CYS A 232 -2.43 16.24 34.02
C CYS A 232 -2.23 16.26 35.55
N ASN A 233 -3.21 16.76 36.29
CA ASN A 233 -3.17 16.87 37.75
C ASN A 233 -3.68 15.61 38.48
N ASN A 234 -4.33 14.69 37.76
CA ASN A 234 -4.94 13.49 38.31
C ASN A 234 -4.95 12.35 37.28
N VAL A 235 -3.78 11.73 37.13
CA VAL A 235 -3.55 10.59 36.22
C VAL A 235 -4.44 9.37 36.56
N PRO A 236 -4.65 9.00 37.84
CA PRO A 236 -5.55 7.89 38.15
C PRO A 236 -6.98 8.12 37.65
N ALA A 237 -7.54 9.30 37.88
CA ALA A 237 -8.93 9.58 37.50
C ALA A 237 -9.15 9.66 35.98
N ILE A 238 -8.17 10.20 35.23
CA ILE A 238 -8.27 10.22 33.76
C ILE A 238 -8.15 8.82 33.18
N LEU A 239 -7.31 7.94 33.74
CA LEU A 239 -7.17 6.54 33.30
C LEU A 239 -8.40 5.69 33.66
N GLU A 240 -8.99 5.92 34.83
CA GLU A 240 -10.26 5.30 35.24
C GLU A 240 -11.39 5.65 34.26
N MET A 241 -11.45 6.90 33.78
CA MET A 241 -12.42 7.33 32.77
C MET A 241 -12.27 6.57 31.44
N PHE A 242 -11.03 6.21 31.07
CA PHE A 242 -10.76 5.35 29.90
C PHE A 242 -10.87 3.85 30.19
N LYS A 243 -11.23 3.45 31.42
CA LYS A 243 -11.28 2.06 31.88
C LYS A 243 -9.94 1.34 31.75
N ILE A 244 -8.85 2.07 31.95
CA ILE A 244 -7.48 1.54 31.95
C ILE A 244 -7.09 1.28 33.42
N MET A 245 -6.59 0.09 33.73
CA MET A 245 -6.06 -0.19 35.07
C MET A 245 -4.78 0.61 35.28
N TYR A 246 -4.78 1.43 36.33
CA TYR A 246 -3.60 2.20 36.72
C TYR A 246 -2.78 1.39 37.72
N GLU A 247 -1.59 0.94 37.29
CA GLU A 247 -0.61 0.26 38.14
C GLU A 247 0.59 1.19 38.36
N PRO A 248 0.69 1.85 39.53
CA PRO A 248 1.76 2.83 39.79
C PRO A 248 3.18 2.26 39.64
N GLU A 249 3.35 0.95 39.83
CA GLU A 249 4.65 0.26 39.79
C GLU A 249 5.14 -0.05 38.37
N GLU A 250 4.27 -0.04 37.36
CA GLU A 250 4.65 -0.31 35.96
C GLU A 250 5.02 0.94 35.15
N TRP A 251 4.70 2.14 35.66
CA TRP A 251 4.71 3.40 34.89
C TRP A 251 5.86 4.37 35.25
N ASP A 252 7.03 3.86 35.63
CA ASP A 252 8.23 4.64 35.99
C ASP A 252 8.83 5.52 34.86
N PHE A 253 8.27 5.47 33.63
CA PHE A 253 8.86 6.11 32.45
C PHE A 253 8.27 7.47 32.03
N LEU A 254 7.26 8.01 32.70
CA LEU A 254 6.68 9.33 32.36
C LEU A 254 7.06 10.48 33.31
N SER A 255 7.99 10.25 34.24
CA SER A 255 8.48 11.30 35.16
C SER A 255 9.66 12.13 34.64
N ILE A 256 10.12 11.92 33.40
CA ILE A 256 11.22 12.73 32.82
C ILE A 256 10.68 13.94 32.06
N LEU A 257 10.16 14.92 32.82
CA LEU A 257 10.25 16.35 32.48
C LEU A 257 10.63 17.18 33.72
N GLN A 258 11.49 16.65 34.60
CA GLN A 258 11.95 17.42 35.75
C GLN A 258 13.40 17.18 36.20
N LYS A 259 14.33 16.84 35.30
CA LYS A 259 15.76 16.94 35.60
C LYS A 259 16.55 17.54 34.44
N GLY A 260 16.37 18.84 34.24
CA GLY A 260 17.36 19.71 33.63
C GLY A 260 17.89 20.65 34.70
N VAL A 261 19.21 20.64 34.89
CA VAL A 261 20.01 21.55 35.73
C VAL A 261 19.72 23.01 35.38
#